data_AF-A0A6P1A6C1-F1
#
_entry.id   AF-A0A6P1A6C1-F1
#
_cell.length_a   1.000
_cell.length_b   1.000
_cell.length_c   1.000
_cell.angle_alpha   90.00
_cell.angle_beta   90.00
_cell.angle_gamma   90.00
#
_symmetry.space_group_name_H-M   'P 1'
#
loop_
_entity.id
_entity.type
_entity.pdbx_description
1 polymer ?
#
loop_
_entity_poly.entity_id
_entity_poly.type
_entity_poly.pdbx_seq_one_letter_code
_entity_poly.pdbx_strand_id
1 'polypeptide(L)'
;MLPMRQGDVILLPTKQVTGKKVPHLILAEGEVTGHTHRISDGEAELYQKDGTLYLRVLSETATLTHEEHKQIKVPQGDWMVRIQREYEPEGWRYVAD
;
A
#
# COMPACT_ATOMS: atom_id res chain seq x y z
N MET A 1 15.51 -7.11 -1.71
CA MET A 1 14.03 -7.14 -1.69
C MET A 1 13.52 -6.76 -3.08
N LEU A 2 12.44 -7.38 -3.55
CA LEU A 2 11.81 -7.08 -4.83
C LEU A 2 10.54 -6.23 -4.61
N PRO A 3 10.10 -5.45 -5.62
CA PRO A 3 8.78 -4.82 -5.59
C PRO A 3 7.65 -5.81 -5.30
N MET A 4 6.67 -5.40 -4.52
CA MET A 4 5.48 -6.19 -4.20
C MET A 4 4.22 -5.43 -4.61
N ARG A 5 3.17 -6.11 -5.07
CA ARG A 5 1.94 -5.47 -5.56
C ARG A 5 0.70 -6.14 -4.96
N GLN A 6 -0.26 -5.33 -4.54
CA GLN A 6 -1.62 -5.74 -4.18
C GLN A 6 -2.60 -4.76 -4.84
N GLY A 7 -3.36 -5.20 -5.84
CA GLY A 7 -4.25 -4.30 -6.60
C GLY A 7 -3.50 -3.11 -7.20
N ASP A 8 -3.95 -1.91 -6.86
CA ASP A 8 -3.36 -0.61 -7.19
C ASP A 8 -2.17 -0.22 -6.30
N VAL A 9 -1.92 -0.92 -5.19
CA VAL A 9 -0.78 -0.61 -4.30
C VAL A 9 0.47 -1.37 -4.71
N ILE A 10 1.56 -0.63 -4.93
CA ILE A 10 2.91 -1.13 -5.15
C ILE A 10 3.81 -0.71 -3.98
N LEU A 11 4.45 -1.68 -3.34
CA LEU A 11 5.50 -1.47 -2.36
C LEU A 11 6.86 -1.60 -3.03
N LEU A 12 7.61 -0.50 -3.04
CA LEU A 12 8.96 -0.45 -3.57
C LEU A 12 9.96 -0.44 -2.40
N PRO A 13 10.93 -1.36 -2.35
CA PRO A 13 11.94 -1.33 -1.29
C PRO A 13 12.74 -0.02 -1.36
N THR A 14 12.93 0.63 -0.21
CA THR A 14 13.70 1.88 -0.09
C THR A 14 14.74 1.74 1.00
N LYS A 15 15.77 2.60 0.96
CA LYS A 15 16.83 2.62 1.97
C LYS A 15 16.40 3.27 3.28
N GLN A 16 15.36 4.11 3.24
CA GLN A 16 14.92 4.88 4.40
C GLN A 16 13.46 5.34 4.22
N VAL A 17 12.68 5.31 5.30
CA VAL A 17 11.40 6.04 5.40
C VAL A 17 11.63 7.52 5.70
N THR A 18 10.86 8.39 5.05
CA THR A 18 10.95 9.85 5.26
C THR A 18 9.57 10.41 5.59
N GLY A 19 9.54 11.49 6.37
CA GLY A 19 8.32 12.26 6.63
C GLY A 19 7.86 12.19 8.08
N LYS A 20 6.61 12.59 8.30
CA LYS A 20 5.98 12.55 9.62
C LYS A 20 5.26 11.23 9.80
N LYS A 21 5.40 10.62 10.98
CA LYS A 21 4.63 9.42 11.34
C LYS A 21 3.13 9.77 11.36
N VAL A 22 2.31 8.92 10.74
CA VAL A 22 0.85 9.04 10.77
C VAL A 22 0.25 7.97 11.69
N PRO A 23 -0.88 8.26 12.38
CA PRO A 23 -1.44 7.37 13.39
C PRO A 23 -2.36 6.29 12.80
N HIS A 24 -2.04 5.75 11.62
CA HIS A 24 -2.78 4.66 10.97
C HIS A 24 -1.85 3.80 10.12
N LEU A 25 -2.37 2.67 9.64
CA LEU A 25 -1.67 1.70 8.79
C LEU A 25 -2.37 1.45 7.44
N ILE A 26 -3.23 2.39 7.04
CA ILE A 26 -3.87 2.43 5.72
C ILE A 26 -2.88 3.01 4.69
N LEU A 27 -2.55 2.24 3.67
CA LEU A 27 -1.62 2.59 2.58
C LEU A 27 -2.33 3.24 1.39
N ALA A 28 -3.60 2.88 1.18
CA ALA A 28 -4.46 3.44 0.15
C ALA A 28 -5.93 3.18 0.49
N GLU A 29 -6.79 4.11 0.08
CA GLU A 29 -8.23 3.83 -0.07
C GLU A 29 -8.38 3.09 -1.40
N GLY A 30 -9.05 1.93 -1.39
CA GLY A 30 -9.24 1.11 -2.58
C GLY A 30 -10.15 1.77 -3.61
N GLU A 31 -10.22 1.20 -4.82
CA GLU A 31 -11.04 1.72 -5.92
C GLU A 31 -12.54 1.72 -5.58
N VAL A 32 -12.97 0.76 -4.76
CA VAL A 32 -14.33 0.69 -4.21
C VAL A 32 -14.39 1.47 -2.90
N THR A 33 -15.35 2.40 -2.80
CA THR A 33 -15.55 3.22 -1.61
C THR A 33 -15.75 2.35 -0.36
N GLY A 34 -14.86 2.51 0.62
CA GLY A 34 -14.90 1.78 1.89
C GLY A 34 -13.87 0.66 2.01
N HIS A 35 -13.27 0.20 0.91
CA HIS A 35 -12.18 -0.76 0.95
C HIS A 35 -10.84 -0.07 1.17
N THR A 36 -9.91 -0.74 1.87
CA THR A 36 -8.61 -0.13 2.18
C THR A 36 -7.48 -1.14 2.10
N HIS A 37 -6.40 -0.73 1.45
CA HIS A 37 -5.13 -1.45 1.54
C HIS A 37 -4.48 -1.09 2.86
N ARG A 38 -4.37 -2.04 3.78
CA ARG A 38 -3.87 -1.78 5.13
C ARG A 38 -3.01 -2.90 5.67
N ILE A 39 -2.08 -2.54 6.56
CA ILE A 39 -1.41 -3.53 7.41
C ILE A 39 -2.36 -3.92 8.55
N SER A 40 -2.75 -5.20 8.60
CA SER A 40 -3.71 -5.71 9.59
C SER A 40 -3.07 -6.54 10.71
N ASP A 41 -1.83 -6.98 10.52
CA ASP A 41 -1.11 -7.86 11.44
C ASP A 41 0.41 -7.63 11.31
N GLY A 42 1.14 -7.82 12.40
CA GLY A 42 2.56 -7.46 12.54
C GLY A 42 2.79 -6.03 13.06
N GLU A 43 4.05 -5.71 13.35
CA GLU A 43 4.47 -4.40 13.84
C GLU A 43 4.97 -3.55 12.66
N ALA A 44 4.34 -2.39 12.45
CA ALA A 44 4.70 -1.47 11.39
C ALA A 44 4.42 -0.01 11.77
N GLU A 45 5.08 0.89 11.05
CA GLU A 45 4.88 2.33 11.14
C GLU A 45 4.67 2.91 9.75
N LEU A 46 3.81 3.91 9.65
CA LEU A 46 3.55 4.61 8.40
C LEU A 46 3.97 6.07 8.53
N TYR A 47 4.60 6.59 7.48
CA TYR A 47 5.08 7.95 7.39
C TYR A 47 4.55 8.60 6.13
N GLN A 48 4.34 9.91 6.17
CA GLN A 48 3.93 10.70 5.02
C GLN A 48 4.89 11.86 4.77
N LYS A 49 5.29 12.04 3.51
CA LYS A 49 6.04 13.20 3.03
C LYS A 49 5.57 13.57 1.63
N ASP A 50 5.20 14.84 1.42
CA ASP A 50 4.82 15.38 0.11
C ASP A 50 3.78 14.52 -0.64
N GLY A 51 2.75 14.05 0.09
CA GLY A 51 1.70 13.17 -0.46
C GLY A 51 2.12 11.72 -0.73
N THR A 52 3.39 11.37 -0.53
CA THR A 52 3.89 9.99 -0.63
C THR A 52 3.90 9.32 0.74
N LEU A 53 3.42 8.08 0.80
CA LEU A 53 3.48 7.25 2.00
C LEU A 53 4.73 6.34 1.99
N TYR A 54 5.28 6.11 3.18
CA TYR A 54 6.41 5.23 3.42
C TYR A 54 6.07 4.29 4.58
N LEU A 55 6.14 3.00 4.32
CA LEU A 55 5.88 1.94 5.29
C LEU A 55 7.22 1.44 5.85
N ARG A 56 7.33 1.37 7.17
CA ARG A 56 8.40 0.66 7.88
C ARG A 56 7.81 -0.56 8.56
N VAL A 57 8.27 -1.74 8.17
CA VAL A 57 7.91 -3.00 8.83
C VAL A 57 8.97 -3.32 9.88
N LEU A 58 8.55 -3.40 11.15
CA LEU A 58 9.42 -3.63 12.31
C LEU A 58 9.54 -5.11 12.65
N SER A 59 8.43 -5.86 12.56
CA SER A 59 8.41 -7.31 12.75
C SER A 59 9.02 -8.05 11.55
N GLU A 60 9.34 -9.34 11.71
CA GLU A 60 9.91 -10.18 10.63
C GLU A 60 9.04 -10.14 9.36
N THR A 61 7.72 -10.16 9.55
CA THR A 61 6.74 -9.86 8.49
C THR A 61 5.57 -9.05 9.03
N ALA A 62 4.90 -8.32 8.14
CA ALA A 62 3.60 -7.70 8.36
C ALA A 62 2.63 -8.12 7.25
N THR A 63 1.33 -8.11 7.54
CA THR A 63 0.30 -8.59 6.61
C THR A 63 -0.42 -7.43 5.95
N LEU A 64 -0.23 -7.25 4.63
CA LEU A 64 -1.00 -6.32 3.82
C LEU A 64 -2.30 -7.00 3.36
N THR A 65 -3.42 -6.35 3.64
CA THR A 65 -4.77 -6.84 3.35
C THR A 65 -5.59 -5.80 2.61
N HIS A 66 -6.53 -6.29 1.81
CA HIS A 66 -7.58 -5.55 1.12
C HIS A 66 -8.76 -6.50 0.97
N GLU A 67 -9.99 -6.01 1.05
CA GLU A 67 -11.20 -6.85 1.05
C GLU A 67 -11.33 -7.75 -0.18
N GLU A 68 -10.85 -7.30 -1.34
CA GLU A 68 -10.98 -8.03 -2.61
C GLU A 68 -9.73 -8.82 -3.01
N HIS A 69 -8.62 -8.66 -2.28
CA HIS A 69 -7.34 -9.24 -2.68
C HIS A 69 -6.82 -10.25 -1.66
N LYS A 70 -6.01 -11.18 -2.16
CA LYS A 70 -5.28 -12.10 -1.29
C LYS A 70 -4.28 -11.31 -0.44
N GLN A 71 -4.23 -11.66 0.83
CA GLN A 71 -3.28 -11.08 1.78
C GLN A 71 -1.85 -11.35 1.32
N ILE A 72 -0.96 -10.40 1.58
CA ILE A 72 0.46 -10.49 1.23
C ILE A 72 1.30 -10.30 2.48
N LYS A 73 2.27 -11.18 2.69
CA LYS A 73 3.28 -11.04 3.76
C LYS A 73 4.40 -10.14 3.28
N VAL A 74 4.46 -8.92 3.82
CA VAL A 74 5.51 -7.93 3.57
C VAL A 74 6.66 -8.19 4.55
N PRO A 75 7.88 -8.46 4.09
CA PRO A 75 9.00 -8.70 5.00
C PRO A 75 9.46 -7.41 5.69
N GLN A 76 10.17 -7.58 6.80
CA GLN A 76 10.83 -6.52 7.54
C GLN A 76 11.64 -5.59 6.61
N GLY A 77 11.52 -4.28 6.81
CA GLY A 77 12.26 -3.29 6.05
C GLY A 77 11.46 -2.02 5.76
N ASP A 78 12.09 -1.13 4.99
CA ASP A 78 11.51 0.16 4.60
C ASP A 78 11.00 0.09 3.15
N TRP A 79 9.79 0.61 2.95
CA TRP A 79 9.05 0.56 1.69
C TRP A 79 8.48 1.93 1.34
N MET A 80 8.58 2.32 0.07
CA MET A 80 7.84 3.44 -0.50
C MET A 80 6.55 2.91 -1.10
N VAL A 81 5.42 3.54 -0.75
CA VAL A 81 4.10 3.20 -1.27
C VAL A 81 3.87 3.98 -2.57
N ARG A 82 3.50 3.28 -3.63
CA ARG A 82 3.05 3.86 -4.89
C ARG A 82 1.65 3.36 -5.21
N ILE A 83 0.79 4.29 -5.61
CA ILE A 83 -0.56 3.97 -6.09
C ILE A 83 -0.50 3.98 -7.61
N GLN A 84 -0.83 2.84 -8.21
CA GLN A 84 -1.02 2.69 -9.64
C GLN A 84 -2.46 3.09 -9.96
N ARG A 85 -2.63 4.17 -10.70
CA ARG A 85 -3.92 4.50 -11.31
C ARG A 85 -3.93 3.95 -12.72
N GLU A 86 -5.02 3.32 -13.14
CA GLU A 86 -5.23 3.03 -14.55
C GLU A 86 -5.38 4.38 -15.29
N TYR A 87 -4.55 4.59 -16.29
CA TYR A 87 -4.72 5.71 -17.21
C TYR A 87 -5.73 5.25 -18.26
N GLU A 88 -6.98 5.68 -18.12
CA GLU A 88 -7.98 5.55 -19.18
C GLU A 88 -7.96 6.83 -20.03
N PRO A 89 -7.30 6.85 -21.21
CA PRO A 89 -7.33 8.01 -22.11
C PRO A 89 -8.70 8.23 -22.76
N GLU A 90 -9.63 7.29 -22.65
CA GLU A 90 -10.90 7.30 -23.35
C GLU A 90 -12.02 7.00 -22.35
N GLY A 91 -12.89 7.98 -22.12
CA GLY A 91 -13.88 7.95 -21.05
C GLY A 91 -14.83 6.75 -21.09
N TRP A 92 -15.31 6.42 -19.89
CA TRP A 92 -16.46 5.60 -19.54
C TRP A 92 -16.86 4.55 -20.58
N ARG A 93 -16.35 3.32 -20.41
CA ARG A 93 -17.06 2.14 -20.90
C ARG A 93 -17.52 1.30 -19.71
N TYR A 94 -18.84 1.16 -19.57
CA TYR A 94 -19.41 0.10 -18.74
C TYR A 94 -18.92 -1.24 -19.28
N VAL A 95 -18.14 -1.96 -18.48
CA VAL A 95 -17.91 -3.39 -18.67
C VAL A 95 -18.69 -4.09 -17.56
N ALA A 96 -19.82 -4.68 -17.94
CA ALA A 96 -20.42 -5.75 -17.16
C ALA A 96 -19.62 -7.02 -17.45
N ASP A 97 -19.11 -7.64 -16.38
CA ASP A 97 -18.50 -8.98 -16.25
C ASP A 97 -17.91 -9.62 -17.52
#